data_AF-A0A0R2PUU7-F1
#
_entry.id   AF-A0A0R2PUU7-F1
#
_cell.length_a   1.000
_cell.length_b   1.000
_cell.length_c   1.000
_cell.angle_alpha   90.00
_cell.angle_beta   90.00
_cell.angle_gamma   90.00
#
_symmetry.space_group_name_H-M   'P 1'
#
loop_
_entity.id
_entity.type
_entity.pdbx_description
1 polymer ?
#
loop_
_entity_poly.entity_id
_entity_poly.type
_entity_poly.pdbx_seq_one_letter_code
_entity_poly.pdbx_strand_id
1 'polypeptide(L)'
;METRVNNEVRQSDSSKNLIFDVPFLIEYLSRITTLTSGDIIFTGTPDGIGATQGKFLKDGDVVTSTIEGIGTLTNVCRRVSNYEKAK
;
A
#
# COMPACT_ATOMS: atom_id res chain seq x y z
N MET A 1 -11.22 -1.13 -2.37
CA MET A 1 -9.89 -0.47 -2.36
C MET A 1 -9.27 -0.74 -3.70
N GLU A 2 -8.82 0.29 -4.40
CA GLU A 2 -8.26 0.16 -5.75
C GLU A 2 -6.98 0.97 -5.86
N THR A 3 -5.97 0.44 -6.55
CA THR A 3 -4.76 1.18 -6.91
C THR A 3 -4.54 1.11 -8.41
N ARG A 4 -4.31 2.27 -9.03
CA ARG A 4 -3.97 2.43 -10.44
C ARG A 4 -2.56 2.99 -10.63
N VAL A 5 -1.88 2.54 -11.67
CA VAL A 5 -0.64 3.14 -12.16
C VAL A 5 -0.90 3.63 -13.58
N ASN A 6 -0.77 4.93 -13.84
CA ASN A 6 -1.09 5.54 -15.14
C ASN A 6 -2.46 5.11 -15.69
N ASN A 7 -3.48 5.12 -14.83
CA ASN A 7 -4.86 4.66 -15.08
C ASN A 7 -5.07 3.15 -15.26
N GLU A 8 -4.01 2.33 -15.33
CA GLU A 8 -4.10 0.87 -15.32
C GLU A 8 -4.37 0.38 -13.89
N VAL A 9 -5.51 -0.29 -13.67
CA VAL A 9 -5.81 -0.94 -12.38
C VAL A 9 -4.78 -2.04 -12.15
N ARG A 10 -4.02 -1.91 -11.05
CA ARG A 10 -3.03 -2.91 -10.63
C ARG A 10 -3.50 -3.72 -9.44
N GLN A 11 -4.30 -3.11 -8.57
CA GLN A 11 -4.86 -3.76 -7.39
C GLN A 11 -6.33 -3.37 -7.25
N SER A 12 -7.18 -4.32 -6.89
CA SER A 12 -8.59 -4.07 -6.60
C SER A 12 -9.12 -5.15 -5.66
N ASP A 13 -9.45 -4.75 -4.43
CA ASP A 13 -9.90 -5.69 -3.39
C ASP A 13 -10.70 -4.99 -2.27
N SER A 14 -11.22 -5.76 -1.31
CA SER A 14 -11.95 -5.29 -0.14
C SER A 14 -11.19 -5.55 1.16
N SER A 15 -11.33 -4.66 2.14
CA SER A 15 -10.82 -4.87 3.50
C SER A 15 -11.49 -6.07 4.21
N LYS A 16 -12.61 -6.57 3.69
CA LYS A 16 -13.25 -7.81 4.15
C LYS A 16 -12.39 -9.05 3.89
N ASN A 17 -11.43 -8.98 2.97
CA ASN A 17 -10.56 -10.10 2.59
C ASN A 17 -9.22 -10.09 3.35
N LEU A 18 -9.08 -9.24 4.37
CA LEU A 18 -7.92 -9.31 5.27
C LEU A 18 -7.87 -10.69 5.95
N ILE A 19 -6.72 -11.36 5.87
CA ILE A 19 -6.46 -12.62 6.59
C ILE A 19 -6.59 -12.39 8.11
N PHE A 20 -6.11 -11.24 8.57
CA PHE A 20 -6.21 -10.77 9.94
C PHE A 20 -6.90 -9.40 9.95
N ASP A 21 -8.05 -9.32 10.60
CA ASP A 21 -8.83 -8.09 10.63
C ASP A 21 -8.23 -7.03 11.57
N VAL A 22 -8.77 -5.81 11.51
CA VAL A 22 -8.26 -4.67 12.29
C VAL A 22 -8.26 -4.95 13.81
N PRO A 23 -9.36 -5.47 14.42
CA PRO A 23 -9.33 -5.85 15.83
C PRO A 23 -8.20 -6.83 16.19
N PHE A 24 -8.00 -7.89 15.39
CA PHE A 24 -6.91 -8.84 15.63
C PHE A 24 -5.54 -8.19 15.56
N LEU A 25 -5.30 -7.33 14.56
CA LEU A 25 -4.02 -6.63 14.39
C LEU A 25 -3.70 -5.75 15.60
N ILE A 26 -4.69 -5.00 16.11
CA ILE A 26 -4.53 -4.16 17.31
C ILE A 26 -4.19 -5.04 18.52
N GLU A 27 -4.96 -6.11 18.74
CA GLU A 27 -4.73 -7.04 19.85
C GLU A 27 -3.32 -7.63 19.79
N TYR A 28 -2.95 -8.21 18.64
CA TYR A 28 -1.68 -8.91 18.49
C TYR A 28 -0.48 -7.98 18.70
N LEU A 29 -0.50 -6.80 18.07
CA LEU A 29 0.59 -5.83 18.20
C LEU A 29 0.70 -5.28 19.63
N SER A 30 -0.43 -5.06 20.31
CA SER A 30 -0.44 -4.56 21.70
C SER A 30 0.19 -5.51 22.72
N ARG A 31 0.34 -6.81 22.38
CA ARG A 31 1.05 -7.80 23.21
C ARG A 31 2.57 -7.73 23.05
N ILE A 32 3.05 -7.15 21.94
CA ILE A 32 4.48 -7.07 21.59
C ILE A 32 5.06 -5.72 22.01
N THR A 33 4.31 -4.64 21.78
CA THR A 33 4.69 -3.28 22.13
C THR A 33 3.49 -2.47 22.59
N THR A 34 3.71 -1.47 23.43
CA THR A 34 2.66 -0.51 23.80
C THR A 34 2.30 0.33 22.57
N LEU A 35 1.03 0.31 22.18
CA LEU A 35 0.47 1.23 21.20
C LEU A 35 0.03 2.52 21.89
N THR A 36 0.30 3.65 21.26
CA THR A 36 0.01 4.98 21.76
C THR A 36 -0.89 5.76 20.81
N SER A 37 -1.59 6.77 21.33
CA SER A 37 -2.45 7.62 20.49
C SER A 37 -1.61 8.33 19.44
N GLY A 38 -2.01 8.17 18.17
CA GLY A 38 -1.29 8.72 17.01
C GLY A 38 -0.48 7.67 16.24
N ASP A 39 -0.33 6.45 16.77
CA ASP A 39 0.32 5.36 16.04
C ASP A 39 -0.48 4.96 14.79
N ILE A 40 0.25 4.57 13.73
CA ILE A 40 -0.30 4.18 12.44
C ILE A 40 0.09 2.73 12.15
N ILE A 41 -0.91 1.90 11.88
CA ILE A 41 -0.74 0.50 11.47
C ILE A 41 -1.10 0.37 9.98
N PHE A 42 -0.14 -0.07 9.17
CA PHE A 42 -0.39 -0.46 7.79
C PHE A 42 -0.84 -1.92 7.75
N THR A 43 -2.12 -2.15 7.48
CA THR A 43 -2.79 -3.45 7.62
C THR A 43 -2.48 -4.45 6.50
N GLY A 44 -1.54 -4.12 5.61
CA GLY A 44 -1.17 -4.92 4.45
C GLY A 44 -1.73 -4.38 3.13
N THR A 45 -1.48 -5.14 2.07
CA THR A 45 -1.86 -4.83 0.70
C THR A 45 -2.47 -6.06 0.05
N PRO A 46 -3.48 -5.91 -0.84
CA PRO A 46 -3.96 -7.01 -1.67
C PRO A 46 -2.92 -7.40 -2.74
N ASP A 47 -3.23 -8.46 -3.49
CA ASP A 47 -2.45 -8.89 -4.66
C ASP A 47 -2.34 -7.78 -5.73
N GLY A 48 -1.42 -7.96 -6.67
CA GLY A 48 -1.18 -7.03 -7.78
C GLY A 48 -0.01 -6.07 -7.56
N ILE A 49 0.89 -6.39 -6.64
CA ILE A 49 2.12 -5.61 -6.43
C ILE A 49 3.06 -5.73 -7.64
N GLY A 50 3.80 -4.66 -7.93
CA GLY A 50 4.68 -4.63 -9.10
C GLY A 50 5.74 -5.74 -9.12
N ALA A 51 6.23 -6.16 -7.96
CA ALA A 51 7.28 -7.17 -7.84
C ALA A 51 6.86 -8.56 -8.35
N THR A 52 5.61 -8.99 -8.09
CA THR A 52 5.10 -10.29 -8.55
C THR A 52 4.80 -10.30 -10.05
N GLN A 53 4.70 -9.13 -10.67
CA GLN A 53 4.41 -8.95 -12.09
C GLN A 53 5.62 -8.49 -12.91
N GLY A 54 6.79 -8.25 -12.28
CA GLY A 54 7.95 -7.64 -12.94
C GLY A 54 7.70 -6.20 -13.42
N LYS A 55 6.67 -5.52 -12.91
CA LYS A 55 6.22 -4.18 -13.31
C LYS A 55 6.52 -3.16 -12.21
N PHE A 56 7.79 -2.83 -12.03
CA PHE A 56 8.20 -1.78 -11.09
C PHE A 56 7.84 -0.37 -11.61
N LEU A 57 7.67 0.55 -10.66
CA LEU A 57 7.41 1.96 -10.94
C LEU A 57 8.61 2.60 -11.65
N LYS A 58 8.30 3.52 -12.56
CA LYS A 58 9.27 4.32 -13.31
C LYS A 58 9.13 5.79 -12.95
N ASP A 59 10.14 6.58 -13.33
CA ASP A 59 10.04 8.03 -13.24
C ASP A 59 8.85 8.54 -14.05
N GLY A 60 8.07 9.44 -13.47
CA GLY A 60 6.87 10.00 -14.07
C GLY A 60 5.60 9.17 -13.91
N ASP A 61 5.68 7.93 -13.41
CA ASP A 61 4.48 7.13 -13.15
C ASP A 61 3.58 7.81 -12.10
N VAL A 62 2.27 7.79 -12.36
CA VAL A 62 1.26 8.33 -11.44
C VAL A 62 0.56 7.17 -10.75
N VAL A 63 0.68 7.12 -9.42
CA VAL A 63 0.02 6.12 -8.57
C VAL A 63 -1.19 6.76 -7.91
N THR A 64 -2.37 6.21 -8.15
CA THR A 64 -3.63 6.67 -7.55
C THR A 64 -4.26 5.52 -6.77
N SER A 65 -4.45 5.71 -5.47
CA SER A 65 -5.08 4.74 -4.58
C SER A 65 -6.36 5.30 -3.97
N THR A 66 -7.43 4.51 -3.99
CA THR A 66 -8.76 4.90 -3.52
C THR A 66 -9.30 3.88 -2.53
N ILE A 67 -9.85 4.38 -1.43
CA ILE A 67 -10.67 3.60 -0.50
C ILE A 67 -12.04 4.27 -0.42
N GLU A 68 -13.08 3.48 -0.71
CA GLU A 68 -14.47 3.93 -0.64
C GLU A 68 -14.79 4.44 0.78
N GLY A 69 -15.44 5.59 0.88
CA GLY A 69 -15.78 6.23 2.15
C GLY A 69 -14.63 6.99 2.83
N ILE A 70 -13.39 6.88 2.37
CA ILE A 70 -12.24 7.63 2.90
C ILE A 70 -11.78 8.70 1.91
N GLY A 71 -11.44 8.30 0.69
CA GLY A 71 -10.94 9.24 -0.32
C GLY A 71 -9.96 8.61 -1.31
N THR A 72 -9.31 9.49 -2.08
CA THR A 72 -8.32 9.13 -3.10
C THR A 72 -7.03 9.88 -2.86
N LEU A 73 -5.90 9.17 -2.93
CA LEU A 73 -4.56 9.71 -2.83
C LEU A 73 -3.83 9.47 -4.16
N THR A 74 -3.29 10.54 -4.74
CA THR A 74 -2.51 10.49 -5.99
C THR A 74 -1.11 11.03 -5.76
N ASN A 75 -0.11 10.25 -6.16
CA ASN A 75 1.31 10.62 -6.08
C ASN A 75 1.98 10.43 -7.44
N VAL A 76 2.92 11.32 -7.77
CA VAL A 76 3.76 11.20 -8.97
C VAL A 76 5.14 10.70 -8.56
N CYS A 77 5.57 9.58 -9.12
CA CYS A 77 6.89 9.04 -8.91
C CYS A 77 7.93 9.96 -9.54
N ARG A 78 8.90 10.41 -8.73
CA ARG A 78 10.03 11.22 -9.17
C ARG A 78 11.32 10.52 -8.83
N ARG A 79 12.12 10.19 -9.84
CA ARG A 79 13.44 9.60 -9.68
C ARG A 79 14.43 10.72 -9.33
N VAL A 80 14.85 10.74 -8.07
CA VAL A 80 15.81 11.74 -7.57
C VAL A 80 17.25 11.32 -7.80
N SER A 81 17.53 10.02 -7.75
CA SER A 81 18.86 9.44 -8.03
C SER A 81 18.75 7.97 -8.40
N ASN A 82 19.85 7.41 -8.90
CA ASN A 82 19.96 5.97 -9.10
C ASN A 82 20.47 5.36 -7.80
N TYR A 83 19.79 4.31 -7.32
CA TYR A 83 20.31 3.52 -6.21
C TYR A 83 21.45 2.63 -6.73
N GLU A 84 22.69 3.04 -6.51
CA GLU A 84 23.88 2.37 -7.06
C GLU A 84 24.14 0.95 -6.52
N LYS A 85 23.46 0.56 -5.43
CA LYS A 85 23.61 -0.75 -4.79
C LYS A 85 22.54 -1.77 -5.18
N ALA A 86 21.68 -1.48 -6.16
CA ALA A 86 20.83 -2.50 -6.77
C ALA A 86 21.71 -3.37 -7.69
N LYS A 87 22.39 -4.36 -7.10
CA LYS A 87 22.96 -5.50 -7.82
C LYS A 87 21.95 -6.64 -7.84
#